data_AF-A0A0F9RXD6-F1
#
_entry.id   AF-A0A0F9RXD6-F1
#
_cell.length_a   1.000
_cell.length_b   1.000
_cell.length_c   1.000
_cell.angle_alpha   90.00
_cell.angle_beta   90.00
_cell.angle_gamma   90.00
#
_symmetry.space_group_name_H-M   'P 1'
#
loop_
_entity.id
_entity.type
_entity.pdbx_description
1 polymer ?
#
loop_
_entity_poly.entity_id
_entity_poly.type
_entity_poly.pdbx_seq_one_letter_code
_entity_poly.pdbx_strand_id
1 'polypeptide(L)' 'MSSEKRELRTEAVSITVTPTQRAMVDMMAERDDRSMASMLRIIIAEAFEKRGLTLDQ' A
#
# COMPACT_ATOMS: atom_id res chain seq x y z
N MET A 1 -19.79 -0.09 22.42
CA MET A 1 -19.89 0.67 21.15
C MET A 1 -19.13 -0.13 20.12
N SER A 2 -19.85 -0.71 19.14
CA SER A 2 -19.27 -1.61 18.15
C SER A 2 -18.56 -0.76 17.08
N SER A 3 -17.23 -0.83 17.02
CA SER A 3 -16.49 -0.33 15.86
C SER A 3 -16.78 -1.29 14.71
N GLU A 4 -17.82 -0.97 13.94
CA GLU A 4 -18.03 -1.60 12.64
C GLU A 4 -16.80 -1.25 11.79
N LYS A 5 -15.88 -2.20 11.63
CA LYS A 5 -14.83 -2.14 10.62
C LYS A 5 -15.53 -1.92 9.27
N ARG A 6 -15.63 -0.67 8.83
CA ARG A 6 -16.16 -0.34 7.51
C ARG A 6 -15.16 -0.89 6.51
N GLU A 7 -15.52 -2.01 5.90
CA GLU A 7 -14.77 -2.62 4.82
C GLU A 7 -14.75 -1.63 3.65
N LEU A 8 -13.61 -0.96 3.46
CA LEU A 8 -13.41 0.02 2.40
C LEU A 8 -13.15 -0.77 1.12
N ARG A 9 -14.22 -1.08 0.38
CA ARG A 9 -14.13 -1.74 -0.93
C ARG A 9 -13.65 -0.71 -1.95
N THR A 10 -12.33 -0.65 -2.14
CA THR A 10 -11.75 0.26 -3.12
C THR A 10 -11.75 -0.38 -4.51
N GLU A 11 -12.16 0.40 -5.50
CA GLU A 11 -11.94 0.11 -6.91
C GLU A 11 -10.42 0.01 -7.21
N ALA A 12 -10.05 -0.55 -8.36
CA ALA A 12 -8.66 -0.66 -8.78
C ALA A 12 -7.98 0.72 -8.79
N VAL A 13 -7.07 0.97 -7.85
CA VAL A 13 -6.29 2.21 -7.79
C VAL A 13 -5.21 2.17 -8.87
N SER A 14 -5.29 3.09 -9.82
CA SER A 14 -4.23 3.31 -10.81
C SER A 14 -3.30 4.41 -10.32
N ILE A 15 -2.01 4.10 -10.25
CA ILE A 15 -0.95 5.03 -9.84
C ILE A 15 0.07 5.14 -10.95
N THR A 16 0.39 6.38 -11.33
CA THR A 16 1.46 6.66 -12.28
C THR A 16 2.77 6.79 -11.51
N VAL A 17 3.76 5.99 -11.90
CA VAL A 17 5.09 5.99 -11.32
C VAL A 17 6.12 6.18 -12.42
N THR A 18 7.29 6.73 -12.06
CA THR A 18 8.43 6.77 -12.99
C THR A 18 9.01 5.37 -13.22
N PRO A 19 9.76 5.14 -14.31
CA PRO A 19 10.42 3.85 -14.54
C PRO A 19 11.33 3.43 -13.38
N THR A 20 12.06 4.37 -12.78
CA THR A 20 12.93 4.12 -11.63
C THR A 20 12.12 3.69 -10.40
N GLN A 21 11.02 4.37 -10.10
CA GLN A 21 10.13 4.00 -8.98
C GLN A 21 9.54 2.60 -9.19
N ARG A 22 9.12 2.27 -10.42
CA ARG A 22 8.64 0.93 -10.74
C ARG A 22 9.71 -0.13 -10.47
N ALA A 23 10.93 0.08 -10.97
CA ALA A 23 12.04 -0.87 -10.76
C ALA A 23 12.37 -1.06 -9.27
N MET A 24 12.30 0.00 -8.46
CA MET A 24 12.48 -0.12 -7.01
C MET A 24 11.39 -0.96 -6.35
N VAL A 25 10.13 -0.76 -6.73
CA VAL A 25 9.01 -1.56 -6.19
C VAL A 25 9.11 -3.02 -6.62
N ASP A 26 9.46 -3.27 -7.88
CA ASP A 26 9.67 -4.63 -8.40
C ASP A 26 10.79 -5.35 -7.62
N MET A 27 11.93 -4.69 -7.41
CA MET A 27 13.04 -5.25 -6.63
C MET A 27 12.64 -5.56 -5.18
N MET A 28 11.89 -4.68 -4.52
CA MET A 28 11.41 -4.92 -3.16
C MET A 28 10.41 -6.09 -3.11
N ALA A 29 9.51 -6.16 -4.10
CA ALA A 29 8.52 -7.22 -4.22
C ALA A 29 9.18 -8.59 -4.41
N GLU A 30 10.19 -8.68 -5.28
CA GLU A 30 10.98 -9.90 -5.48
C GLU A 30 11.75 -10.32 -4.22
N ARG A 31 12.41 -9.37 -3.54
CA ARG A 31 13.16 -9.65 -2.31
C ARG A 31 12.31 -10.28 -1.21
N ASP A 32 11.05 -9.85 -1.11
CA ASP A 32 10.14 -10.25 -0.05
C ASP A 32 9.17 -11.37 -0.49
N ASP A 33 9.40 -11.98 -1.67
CA ASP A 33 8.58 -13.02 -2.32
C ASP A 33 7.08 -12.66 -2.40
N ARG A 34 6.81 -11.46 -2.92
CA ARG A 34 5.47 -10.86 -2.98
C ARG A 34 5.14 -10.31 -4.35
N SER A 35 3.85 -10.14 -4.61
CA SER A 35 3.39 -9.41 -5.80
C SER A 35 3.63 -7.91 -5.67
N MET A 36 3.93 -7.25 -6.80
CA MET A 36 4.08 -5.79 -6.89
C MET A 36 2.88 -5.05 -6.26
N ALA A 37 1.65 -5.53 -6.52
CA ALA A 37 0.43 -4.95 -5.93
C ALA A 37 0.40 -5.04 -4.40
N SER A 38 0.85 -6.15 -3.82
CA SER A 38 0.93 -6.31 -2.37
C SER A 38 2.00 -5.42 -1.77
N MET A 39 3.15 -5.30 -2.44
CA MET A 39 4.23 -4.40 -2.02
C MET A 39 3.78 -2.93 -2.02
N LEU A 40 3.06 -2.50 -3.07
CA LEU A 40 2.49 -1.14 -3.13
C LEU A 40 1.51 -0.85 -1.99
N ARG A 41 0.68 -1.83 -1.59
CA ARG A 41 -0.23 -1.66 -0.44
C ARG A 41 0.53 -1.41 0.86
N ILE A 42 1.65 -2.12 1.06
CA ILE A 42 2.51 -1.94 2.25
C ILE A 42 3.13 -0.54 2.23
N ILE A 43 3.74 -0.14 1.12
CA ILE A 43 4.37 1.18 0.97
C ILE A 43 3.36 2.29 1.26
N ILE A 44 2.14 2.18 0.73
CA ILE A 44 1.07 3.15 0.95
C ILE A 44 0.64 3.16 2.43
N ALA A 45 0.44 1.99 3.05
CA ALA A 45 0.10 1.89 4.46
C ALA A 45 1.17 2.53 5.37
N GLU A 46 2.45 2.19 5.16
CA GLU A 46 3.56 2.79 5.89
C GLU A 46 3.65 4.32 5.69
N ALA A 47 3.35 4.81 4.49
CA ALA A 47 3.33 6.23 4.21
C ALA A 47 2.20 6.96 4.97
N PHE A 48 1.04 6.33 5.14
CA PHE A 48 -0.04 6.84 5.99
C PHE A 48 0.36 6.84 7.46
N GLU A 49 0.93 5.74 7.97
CA GLU A 49 1.40 5.64 9.35
C GLU A 49 2.44 6.71 9.69
N LYS A 50 3.43 6.94 8.80
CA LYS A 50 4.44 8.00 8.95
C LYS A 50 3.86 9.40 9.01
N ARG A 51 2.65 9.61 8.48
CA ARG A 51 1.93 10.89 8.54
C ARG A 51 0.99 10.99 9.75
N GLY A 52 1.00 10.01 10.65
CA GLY A 52 0.06 9.94 11.78
C GLY A 52 -1.36 9.59 11.36
N LEU A 53 -1.54 9.08 10.13
CA LEU A 53 -2.83 8.63 9.60
C LEU A 53 -2.93 7.11 9.80
N THR A 54 -2.92 6.64 11.04
CA THR A 54 -3.18 5.23 11.35
C THR A 54 -4.66 4.93 11.13
N LEU A 55 -4.96 3.86 10.39
CA LEU A 55 -6.32 3.37 10.11
C LEU A 55 -7.02 2.75 11.35
N ASP A 56 -6.48 2.99 12.54
CA ASP A 56 -6.93 2.44 13.82
C ASP A 56 -7.45 3.59 14.70
N GLN A 57 -8.69 4.03 14.42
CA GLN A 57 -9.59 4.72 15.37
C GLN A 57 -11.03 4.26 15.14
#